data_AF-A0A923XVH4-F1
#
_entry.id   AF-A0A923XVH4-F1
#
_cell.length_a   1.000
_cell.length_b   1.000
_cell.length_c   1.000
_cell.angle_alpha   90.00
_cell.angle_beta   90.00
_cell.angle_gamma   90.00
#
_symmetry.space_group_name_H-M   'P 1'
#
loop_
_entity.id
_entity.type
_entity.pdbx_description
1 polymer ?
#
loop_
_entity_poly.entity_id
_entity_poly.type
_entity_poly.pdbx_seq_one_letter_code
_entity_poly.pdbx_strand_id
1 'polypeptide(L)'
;MDKSIKLKVPATTANVGSGFDVMGIALNLYNFIEIKESNKTTINFDKNIKVSSGKNNLIYKSIERIFNEQNLKTPDFEINVSINIPTSRGLGSSSSAIIGGLVAANYFCGQKFSKNEILNFANDIEGHPDNVAPCLLGGIVSSVVENKKVFSCNINTDLDLSFVVIIPEFELPTSESRKVLPKTINFSDAIFNMSRLSFLINGFYKNDLKMIEIGLKDRLHEQYRGKLIKGFDEIKNIALENGAIGSVLSGAGPTILAVCRNNPDEIGNFMKNKWIELGVKSDYKILKIDYEGIKII
;
A
#
# COMPACT_ATOMS: atom_id res chain seq x y z
N MET A 1 -31.36 6.13 16.43
CA MET A 1 -30.26 6.98 15.93
C MET A 1 -29.48 6.12 14.96
N ASP A 2 -29.51 6.44 13.68
CA ASP A 2 -28.79 5.67 12.66
C ASP A 2 -27.30 5.68 12.99
N LYS A 3 -26.72 4.51 13.27
CA LYS A 3 -25.29 4.41 13.55
C LYS A 3 -24.50 4.84 12.31
N SER A 4 -23.50 5.68 12.50
CA SER A 4 -22.53 6.04 11.46
C SER A 4 -21.10 5.96 11.98
N ILE A 5 -20.16 5.88 11.05
CA ILE A 5 -18.72 5.91 11.29
C ILE A 5 -18.03 6.62 10.13
N LYS A 6 -17.02 7.44 10.46
CA LYS A 6 -16.14 8.07 9.49
C LYS A 6 -14.71 7.62 9.75
N LEU A 7 -14.02 7.26 8.67
CA LEU A 7 -12.70 6.68 8.69
C LEU A 7 -11.74 7.53 7.86
N LYS A 8 -10.55 7.77 8.39
CA LYS A 8 -9.38 8.27 7.66
C LYS A 8 -8.44 7.09 7.44
N VAL A 9 -8.25 6.68 6.19
CA VAL A 9 -7.51 5.46 5.84
C VAL A 9 -6.28 5.80 4.99
N PRO A 10 -5.05 5.50 5.45
CA PRO A 10 -3.84 5.87 4.72
C PRO A 10 -3.61 4.98 3.48
N ALA A 11 -2.88 5.55 2.53
CA ALA A 11 -2.21 4.85 1.45
C ALA A 11 -1.07 4.01 2.01
N THR A 12 -0.64 3.03 1.22
CA THR A 12 0.52 2.22 1.56
C THR A 12 1.38 1.98 0.35
N THR A 13 2.67 1.88 0.57
CA THR A 13 3.59 1.29 -0.39
C THR A 13 4.11 -0.01 0.19
N ALA A 14 4.17 -1.05 -0.64
CA ALA A 14 4.60 -2.38 -0.22
C ALA A 14 5.82 -2.85 -1.03
N ASN A 15 6.36 -4.00 -0.63
CA ASN A 15 7.62 -4.58 -1.07
C ASN A 15 8.84 -3.76 -0.62
N VAL A 16 8.85 -2.45 -0.85
CA VAL A 16 9.92 -1.53 -0.40
C VAL A 16 11.30 -2.07 -0.82
N GLY A 17 11.44 -2.37 -2.12
CA GLY A 17 12.63 -3.06 -2.63
C GLY A 17 12.64 -4.54 -2.25
N SER A 18 13.58 -4.95 -1.41
CA SER A 18 13.84 -6.37 -1.09
C SER A 18 12.79 -7.04 -0.20
N GLY A 19 11.87 -6.29 0.40
CA GLY A 19 10.82 -6.79 1.31
C GLY A 19 9.57 -7.32 0.61
N PHE A 20 9.73 -7.99 -0.53
CA PHE A 20 8.64 -8.52 -1.35
C PHE A 20 7.63 -9.37 -0.55
N ASP A 21 6.33 -9.01 -0.59
CA ASP A 21 5.20 -9.60 0.15
C ASP A 21 5.37 -9.63 1.69
N VAL A 22 6.42 -8.99 2.24
CA VAL A 22 6.78 -9.01 3.68
C VAL A 22 6.69 -7.64 4.32
N MET A 23 7.11 -6.58 3.62
CA MET A 23 7.24 -5.23 4.19
C MET A 23 6.38 -4.20 3.47
N GLY A 24 5.82 -3.25 4.22
CA GLY A 24 5.23 -2.05 3.67
C GLY A 24 5.28 -0.86 4.62
N ILE A 25 4.90 0.30 4.09
CA ILE A 25 4.97 1.61 4.75
C ILE A 25 3.62 2.30 4.54
N ALA A 26 3.02 2.79 5.62
CA ALA A 26 1.87 3.68 5.55
C ALA A 26 2.32 5.10 5.18
N LEU A 27 1.60 5.72 4.25
CA LEU A 27 1.91 7.03 3.70
C LEU A 27 0.79 8.02 4.03
N ASN A 28 1.16 9.27 4.28
CA ASN A 28 0.23 10.35 4.65
C ASN A 28 -0.64 10.89 3.49
N LEU A 29 -1.16 9.98 2.65
CA LEU A 29 -2.18 10.21 1.63
C LEU A 29 -3.41 9.39 2.01
N TYR A 30 -4.60 10.00 2.04
CA TYR A 30 -5.75 9.34 2.69
C TYR A 30 -6.98 9.26 1.80
N ASN A 31 -7.66 8.12 1.87
CA ASN A 31 -9.09 8.07 1.57
C ASN A 31 -9.89 8.39 2.84
N PHE A 32 -11.07 8.97 2.65
CA PHE A 32 -12.05 9.13 3.72
C PHE A 32 -13.28 8.31 3.39
N ILE A 33 -13.74 7.50 4.34
CA ILE A 33 -14.86 6.58 4.15
C ILE A 33 -15.88 6.85 5.26
N GLU A 34 -17.06 7.32 4.87
CA GLU A 34 -18.19 7.49 5.76
C GLU A 34 -19.22 6.40 5.47
N ILE A 35 -19.65 5.69 6.51
CA ILE A 35 -20.59 4.57 6.40
C ILE A 35 -21.72 4.80 7.39
N LYS A 36 -22.95 4.74 6.89
CA LYS A 36 -24.18 4.90 7.66
C LYS A 36 -25.14 3.76 7.33
N GLU A 37 -25.77 3.17 8.34
CA GLU A 37 -26.88 2.22 8.10
C GLU A 37 -27.99 2.90 7.28
N SER A 38 -28.54 2.17 6.30
CA SER A 38 -29.56 2.69 5.39
C SER A 38 -30.56 1.59 4.98
N ASN A 39 -31.61 1.97 4.26
CA ASN A 39 -32.59 1.03 3.71
C ASN A 39 -32.14 0.35 2.42
N LYS A 40 -31.05 0.81 1.80
CA LYS A 40 -30.53 0.29 0.53
C LYS A 40 -29.04 0.58 0.42
N THR A 41 -28.25 -0.43 0.08
CA THR A 41 -26.82 -0.24 -0.15
C THR A 41 -26.54 0.67 -1.35
N THR A 42 -25.84 1.77 -1.11
CA THR A 42 -25.32 2.70 -2.13
C THR A 42 -23.88 3.06 -1.79
N ILE A 43 -23.04 3.21 -2.82
CA ILE A 43 -21.65 3.61 -2.65
C ILE A 43 -21.37 4.75 -3.61
N ASN A 44 -21.12 5.93 -3.05
CA ASN A 44 -20.85 7.16 -3.78
C ASN A 44 -19.37 7.53 -3.65
N PHE A 45 -18.80 8.02 -4.75
CA PHE A 45 -17.43 8.51 -4.80
C PHE A 45 -17.43 9.99 -5.17
N ASP A 46 -16.56 10.77 -4.57
CA ASP A 46 -16.37 12.20 -4.89
C ASP A 46 -15.69 12.42 -6.26
N LYS A 47 -15.17 11.35 -6.88
CA LYS A 47 -14.53 11.35 -8.19
C LYS A 47 -15.12 10.25 -9.06
N ASN A 48 -15.12 10.49 -10.37
CA ASN A 48 -15.57 9.51 -11.35
C ASN A 48 -14.51 8.40 -11.51
N ILE A 49 -14.72 7.26 -10.85
CA ILE A 49 -13.83 6.10 -10.89
C ILE A 49 -14.59 4.85 -11.35
N LYS A 50 -13.89 3.92 -12.01
CA LYS A 50 -14.48 2.69 -12.54
C LYS A 50 -14.51 1.57 -11.50
N VAL A 51 -15.30 1.74 -10.44
CA VAL A 51 -15.53 0.70 -9.42
C VAL A 51 -17.02 0.50 -9.17
N SER A 52 -17.41 -0.66 -8.62
CA SER A 52 -18.82 -0.96 -8.35
C SER A 52 -19.42 0.00 -7.31
N SER A 53 -20.61 0.54 -7.57
CA SER A 53 -21.36 1.40 -6.63
C SER A 53 -22.34 0.64 -5.73
N GLY A 54 -22.22 -0.69 -5.63
CA GLY A 54 -23.13 -1.55 -4.87
C GLY A 54 -22.42 -2.68 -4.13
N LYS A 55 -23.15 -3.76 -3.82
CA LYS A 55 -22.67 -4.86 -2.97
C LYS A 55 -21.45 -5.62 -3.50
N ASN A 56 -21.10 -5.46 -4.78
CA ASN A 56 -19.90 -6.05 -5.37
C ASN A 56 -18.62 -5.25 -5.06
N ASN A 57 -18.72 -4.05 -4.49
CA ASN A 57 -17.58 -3.24 -4.11
C ASN A 57 -16.79 -3.87 -2.95
N LEU A 58 -15.47 -3.69 -2.98
CA LEU A 58 -14.56 -4.25 -2.01
C LEU A 58 -14.79 -3.77 -0.57
N ILE A 59 -15.21 -2.51 -0.37
CA ILE A 59 -15.57 -1.97 0.95
C ILE A 59 -16.73 -2.78 1.52
N TYR A 60 -17.80 -2.94 0.75
CA TYR A 60 -18.99 -3.67 1.20
C TYR A 60 -18.72 -5.16 1.39
N LYS A 61 -17.97 -5.82 0.50
CA LYS A 61 -17.54 -7.22 0.70
C LYS A 61 -16.71 -7.41 1.96
N SER A 62 -15.87 -6.43 2.29
CA SER A 62 -15.08 -6.44 3.52
C SER A 62 -15.96 -6.26 4.76
N ILE A 63 -17.02 -5.45 4.66
CA ILE A 63 -18.04 -5.37 5.70
C ILE A 63 -18.73 -6.73 5.89
N GLU A 64 -19.20 -7.34 4.79
CA GLU A 64 -19.85 -8.66 4.84
C GLU A 64 -18.99 -9.74 5.48
N ARG A 65 -17.67 -9.71 5.28
CA ARG A 65 -16.74 -10.69 5.87
C ARG A 65 -16.87 -10.80 7.40
N ILE A 66 -17.04 -9.66 8.10
CA ILE A 66 -17.15 -9.61 9.57
C ILE A 66 -18.56 -10.01 10.05
N PHE A 67 -19.59 -9.61 9.31
CA PHE A 67 -20.97 -10.00 9.63
C PHE A 67 -21.16 -11.51 9.46
N ASN A 68 -20.63 -12.07 8.37
CA ASN A 68 -20.66 -13.50 8.10
C ASN A 68 -19.91 -14.32 9.16
N GLU A 69 -18.74 -13.83 9.62
CA GLU A 69 -17.99 -14.48 10.72
C GLU A 69 -18.84 -14.63 12.00
N GLN A 70 -19.74 -13.69 12.24
CA GLN A 70 -20.65 -13.69 13.41
C GLN A 70 -22.01 -14.34 13.12
N ASN A 71 -22.22 -14.91 11.93
CA ASN A 71 -23.52 -15.40 11.48
C ASN A 71 -24.64 -14.34 11.55
N LEU A 72 -24.29 -13.08 11.30
CA LEU A 72 -25.21 -11.95 11.28
C LEU A 72 -25.57 -11.58 9.83
N LYS A 73 -26.80 -11.12 9.62
CA LYS A 73 -27.18 -10.50 8.35
C LYS A 73 -26.51 -9.13 8.24
N THR A 74 -25.79 -8.91 7.15
CA THR A 74 -25.22 -7.59 6.84
C THR A 74 -26.33 -6.58 6.56
N PRO A 75 -26.38 -5.44 7.28
CA PRO A 75 -27.28 -4.33 6.99
C PRO A 75 -27.01 -3.73 5.61
N ASP A 76 -27.97 -2.95 5.13
CA ASP A 76 -27.73 -2.06 4.01
C ASP A 76 -27.05 -0.77 4.50
N PHE A 77 -26.16 -0.21 3.67
CA PHE A 77 -25.35 0.95 4.04
C PHE A 77 -25.34 2.02 2.94
N GLU A 78 -25.46 3.28 3.33
CA GLU A 78 -24.98 4.39 2.52
C GLU A 78 -23.50 4.59 2.81
N ILE A 79 -22.66 4.48 1.78
CA ILE A 79 -21.21 4.59 1.86
C ILE A 79 -20.76 5.77 0.99
N ASN A 80 -20.18 6.79 1.60
CA ASN A 80 -19.63 7.95 0.91
C ASN A 80 -18.11 7.92 1.01
N VAL A 81 -17.42 7.93 -0.14
CA VAL A 81 -15.96 7.77 -0.22
C VAL A 81 -15.34 9.00 -0.87
N SER A 82 -14.47 9.70 -0.13
CA SER A 82 -13.55 10.67 -0.73
C SER A 82 -12.26 9.97 -1.13
N ILE A 83 -12.06 9.76 -2.43
CA ILE A 83 -10.96 8.93 -2.95
C ILE A 83 -9.78 9.78 -3.39
N ASN A 84 -8.66 9.74 -2.66
CA ASN A 84 -7.42 10.43 -3.04
C ASN A 84 -6.27 9.47 -3.39
N ILE A 85 -6.38 8.22 -2.97
CA ILE A 85 -5.41 7.17 -3.29
C ILE A 85 -5.72 6.64 -4.69
N PRO A 86 -4.80 6.76 -5.67
CA PRO A 86 -5.05 6.28 -7.02
C PRO A 86 -5.29 4.77 -7.08
N THR A 87 -6.37 4.37 -7.73
CA THR A 87 -6.75 2.96 -7.93
C THR A 87 -5.80 2.27 -8.90
N SER A 88 -5.44 1.02 -8.64
CA SER A 88 -4.62 0.19 -9.55
C SER A 88 -3.26 0.81 -9.92
N ARG A 89 -2.66 1.58 -9.00
CA ARG A 89 -1.35 2.23 -9.19
C ARG A 89 -0.30 1.95 -8.12
N GLY A 90 -0.44 0.89 -7.33
CA GLY A 90 0.62 0.49 -6.39
C GLY A 90 0.73 1.34 -5.11
N LEU A 91 -0.35 2.04 -4.73
CA LEU A 91 -0.43 2.86 -3.51
C LEU A 91 -1.45 2.33 -2.47
N GLY A 92 -1.75 1.03 -2.50
CA GLY A 92 -2.58 0.40 -1.47
C GLY A 92 -4.07 0.77 -1.51
N SER A 93 -4.61 1.19 -2.66
CA SER A 93 -6.04 1.56 -2.75
C SER A 93 -6.99 0.39 -2.44
N SER A 94 -6.63 -0.85 -2.80
CA SER A 94 -7.39 -2.07 -2.44
C SER A 94 -7.40 -2.25 -0.92
N SER A 95 -6.21 -2.22 -0.33
CA SER A 95 -5.99 -2.41 1.09
C SER A 95 -6.68 -1.33 1.94
N SER A 96 -6.71 -0.08 1.47
CA SER A 96 -7.50 1.01 2.07
C SER A 96 -9.00 0.69 2.10
N ALA A 97 -9.56 0.15 1.01
CA ALA A 97 -10.96 -0.27 0.98
C ALA A 97 -11.24 -1.47 1.90
N ILE A 98 -10.34 -2.44 1.95
CA ILE A 98 -10.45 -3.64 2.80
C ILE A 98 -10.42 -3.26 4.28
N ILE A 99 -9.38 -2.55 4.71
CA ILE A 99 -9.22 -2.13 6.11
C ILE A 99 -10.34 -1.18 6.53
N GLY A 100 -10.74 -0.25 5.65
CA GLY A 100 -11.90 0.60 5.88
C GLY A 100 -13.19 -0.18 6.16
N GLY A 101 -13.52 -1.15 5.30
CA GLY A 101 -14.72 -1.98 5.47
C GLY A 101 -14.66 -2.88 6.71
N LEU A 102 -13.52 -3.52 6.99
CA LEU A 102 -13.36 -4.39 8.16
C LEU A 102 -13.47 -3.61 9.48
N VAL A 103 -12.80 -2.45 9.58
CA VAL A 103 -12.85 -1.61 10.79
C VAL A 103 -14.26 -1.05 11.00
N ALA A 104 -14.93 -0.61 9.93
CA ALA A 104 -16.32 -0.18 10.01
C ALA A 104 -17.24 -1.29 10.50
N ALA A 105 -17.14 -2.49 9.93
CA ALA A 105 -17.98 -3.61 10.35
C ALA A 105 -17.72 -4.03 11.79
N ASN A 106 -16.45 -4.03 12.22
CA ASN A 106 -16.12 -4.28 13.63
C ASN A 106 -16.77 -3.22 14.54
N TYR A 107 -16.77 -1.95 14.15
CA TYR A 107 -17.47 -0.88 14.89
C TYR A 107 -18.98 -1.16 14.99
N PHE A 108 -19.67 -1.45 13.88
CA PHE A 108 -21.12 -1.75 13.90
C PHE A 108 -21.45 -2.99 14.74
N CYS A 109 -20.55 -3.97 14.79
CA CYS A 109 -20.68 -5.19 15.59
C CYS A 109 -20.26 -5.04 17.06
N GLY A 110 -19.92 -3.84 17.52
CA GLY A 110 -19.55 -3.59 18.92
C GLY A 110 -18.09 -3.88 19.27
N GLN A 111 -17.18 -3.77 18.30
CA GLN A 111 -15.72 -3.88 18.45
C GLN A 111 -15.24 -5.19 19.07
N LYS A 112 -15.80 -6.32 18.62
CA LYS A 112 -15.48 -7.65 19.16
C LYS A 112 -14.12 -8.18 18.72
N PHE A 113 -13.61 -7.74 17.58
CA PHE A 113 -12.36 -8.23 17.01
C PHE A 113 -11.19 -7.31 17.31
N SER A 114 -10.07 -7.91 17.69
CA SER A 114 -8.78 -7.24 17.85
C SER A 114 -8.19 -6.81 16.51
N LYS A 115 -7.17 -5.93 16.53
CA LYS A 115 -6.42 -5.54 15.33
C LYS A 115 -5.81 -6.75 14.61
N ASN A 116 -5.26 -7.72 15.35
CA ASN A 116 -4.67 -8.92 14.76
C ASN A 116 -5.71 -9.80 14.05
N GLU A 117 -6.92 -9.91 14.60
CA GLU A 117 -8.01 -10.62 13.92
C GLU A 117 -8.46 -9.88 12.66
N ILE A 118 -8.55 -8.54 12.71
CA ILE A 118 -8.80 -7.73 11.52
C ILE A 118 -7.71 -7.96 10.45
N LEU A 119 -6.43 -8.06 10.82
CA LEU A 119 -5.37 -8.38 9.86
C LEU A 119 -5.54 -9.76 9.24
N ASN A 120 -5.94 -10.76 10.01
CA ASN A 120 -6.21 -12.10 9.46
C ASN A 120 -7.34 -12.03 8.41
N PHE A 121 -8.44 -11.36 8.71
CA PHE A 121 -9.54 -11.17 7.75
C PHE A 121 -9.10 -10.36 6.52
N ALA A 122 -8.25 -9.35 6.70
CA ALA A 122 -7.74 -8.54 5.59
C ALA A 122 -6.83 -9.37 4.68
N ASN A 123 -5.95 -10.19 5.27
CA ASN A 123 -5.06 -11.08 4.53
C ASN A 123 -5.82 -12.21 3.82
N ASP A 124 -6.93 -12.72 4.39
CA ASP A 124 -7.80 -13.68 3.70
C ASP A 124 -8.39 -13.09 2.39
N ILE A 125 -8.67 -11.78 2.38
CA ILE A 125 -9.25 -11.07 1.22
C ILE A 125 -8.16 -10.69 0.21
N GLU A 126 -7.07 -10.07 0.67
CA GLU A 126 -6.01 -9.52 -0.20
C GLU A 126 -5.02 -10.62 -0.66
N GLY A 127 -4.76 -11.61 0.19
CA GLY A 127 -3.80 -12.70 -0.02
C GLY A 127 -2.38 -12.42 0.47
N HIS A 128 -2.08 -11.19 0.90
CA HIS A 128 -0.78 -10.80 1.45
C HIS A 128 -0.90 -9.65 2.46
N PRO A 129 -0.02 -9.59 3.48
CA PRO A 129 -0.17 -8.65 4.60
C PRO A 129 0.53 -7.30 4.38
N ASP A 130 1.47 -7.21 3.44
CA ASP A 130 2.40 -6.08 3.26
C ASP A 130 1.76 -4.69 3.08
N ASN A 131 0.54 -4.60 2.54
CA ASN A 131 -0.22 -3.35 2.47
C ASN A 131 -1.26 -3.22 3.59
N VAL A 132 -2.02 -4.28 3.86
CA VAL A 132 -3.10 -4.23 4.86
C VAL A 132 -2.56 -4.01 6.28
N ALA A 133 -1.37 -4.52 6.58
CA ALA A 133 -0.72 -4.36 7.88
C ALA A 133 -0.31 -2.90 8.16
N PRO A 134 0.49 -2.20 7.32
CA PRO A 134 0.74 -0.79 7.53
C PRO A 134 -0.52 0.06 7.42
N CYS A 135 -1.50 -0.30 6.57
CA CYS A 135 -2.76 0.43 6.48
C CYS A 135 -3.54 0.44 7.81
N LEU A 136 -3.54 -0.68 8.55
CA LEU A 136 -4.19 -0.80 9.86
C LEU A 136 -3.33 -0.26 11.02
N LEU A 137 -2.03 -0.54 11.00
CA LEU A 137 -1.13 -0.32 12.14
C LEU A 137 -0.38 1.01 12.08
N GLY A 138 -0.23 1.59 10.90
CA GLY A 138 0.68 2.71 10.66
C GLY A 138 2.15 2.30 10.62
N GLY A 139 3.00 3.24 10.24
CA GLY A 139 4.45 3.14 10.24
C GLY A 139 5.01 2.25 9.13
N ILE A 140 6.23 1.77 9.37
CA ILE A 140 6.88 0.72 8.59
C ILE A 140 6.55 -0.60 9.27
N VAL A 141 6.03 -1.58 8.53
CA VAL A 141 5.57 -2.85 9.08
C VAL A 141 6.19 -4.00 8.31
N SER A 142 6.79 -4.94 9.04
CA SER A 142 7.17 -6.27 8.54
C SER A 142 6.14 -7.29 9.01
N SER A 143 5.75 -8.21 8.15
CA SER A 143 4.74 -9.22 8.45
C SER A 143 5.15 -10.61 7.98
N VAL A 144 4.68 -11.63 8.69
CA VAL A 144 4.81 -13.04 8.32
C VAL A 144 3.45 -13.72 8.49
N VAL A 145 3.17 -14.70 7.64
CA VAL A 145 1.97 -15.55 7.74
C VAL A 145 2.39 -16.93 8.19
N GLU A 146 1.94 -17.35 9.36
CA GLU A 146 2.21 -18.66 9.94
C GLU A 146 0.88 -19.31 10.32
N ASN A 147 0.59 -20.50 9.79
CA ASN A 147 -0.67 -21.22 10.01
C ASN A 147 -1.93 -20.35 9.76
N LYS A 148 -1.94 -19.59 8.65
CA LYS A 148 -2.99 -18.64 8.25
C LYS A 148 -3.20 -17.46 9.22
N LYS A 149 -2.29 -17.25 10.16
CA LYS A 149 -2.31 -16.08 11.05
C LYS A 149 -1.22 -15.11 10.65
N VAL A 150 -1.59 -13.84 10.57
CA VAL A 150 -0.69 -12.74 10.31
C VAL A 150 -0.03 -12.32 11.62
N PHE A 151 1.29 -12.28 11.63
CA PHE A 151 2.09 -11.68 12.67
C PHE A 151 2.81 -10.48 12.08
N SER A 152 2.59 -9.30 12.66
CA SER A 152 3.15 -8.04 12.16
C SER A 152 3.96 -7.36 13.26
N CYS A 153 5.05 -6.69 12.86
CA CYS A 153 5.91 -5.92 13.73
C CYS A 153 6.16 -4.55 13.10
N ASN A 154 5.90 -3.48 13.85
CA ASN A 154 6.32 -2.14 13.48
C ASN A 154 7.84 -2.00 13.61
N ILE A 155 8.45 -1.34 12.63
CA ILE A 155 9.86 -0.96 12.64
C ILE A 155 9.90 0.53 12.92
N ASN A 156 10.45 0.90 14.06
CA ASN A 156 10.60 2.30 14.44
C ASN A 156 11.84 2.89 13.76
N THR A 157 11.73 4.14 13.33
CA THR A 157 12.84 4.94 12.81
C THR A 157 12.62 6.41 13.18
N ASP A 158 13.70 7.10 13.52
CA ASP A 158 13.70 8.56 13.78
C ASP A 158 14.12 9.34 12.52
N LEU A 159 14.33 8.64 11.40
CA LEU A 159 14.69 9.28 10.15
C LEU A 159 13.52 10.09 9.60
N ASP A 160 13.75 11.37 9.39
CA ASP A 160 12.86 12.21 8.62
C ASP A 160 13.06 11.93 7.12
N LEU A 161 12.39 10.88 6.63
CA LEU A 161 12.38 10.49 5.22
C LEU A 161 11.20 11.09 4.48
N SER A 162 11.45 11.46 3.23
CA SER A 162 10.44 11.83 2.24
C SER A 162 10.34 10.75 1.18
N PHE A 163 9.12 10.50 0.74
CA PHE A 163 8.77 9.49 -0.26
C PHE A 163 8.17 10.18 -1.47
N VAL A 164 8.97 10.33 -2.52
CA VAL A 164 8.51 10.88 -3.79
C VAL A 164 7.90 9.75 -4.59
N VAL A 165 6.58 9.77 -4.74
CA VAL A 165 5.83 8.79 -5.55
C VAL A 165 5.51 9.40 -6.90
N ILE A 166 6.14 8.91 -7.97
CA ILE A 166 5.80 9.30 -9.35
C ILE A 166 4.75 8.32 -9.88
N ILE A 167 3.61 8.86 -10.29
CA ILE A 167 2.38 8.13 -10.58
C ILE A 167 2.01 8.38 -12.05
N PRO A 168 2.19 7.39 -12.94
CA PRO A 168 1.86 7.58 -14.35
C PRO A 168 0.35 7.45 -14.59
N GLU A 169 -0.15 8.00 -15.70
CA GLU A 169 -1.59 8.04 -16.04
C GLU A 169 -2.19 6.69 -16.52
N PHE A 170 -1.44 5.59 -16.44
CA PHE A 170 -1.94 4.25 -16.76
C PHE A 170 -2.06 3.38 -15.50
N GLU A 171 -2.93 2.39 -15.58
CA GLU A 171 -3.15 1.41 -14.51
C GLU A 171 -2.35 0.14 -14.80
N LEU A 172 -1.89 -0.53 -13.75
CA LEU A 172 -1.29 -1.85 -13.83
C LEU A 172 -1.96 -2.77 -12.80
N PRO A 173 -2.91 -3.62 -13.21
CA PRO A 173 -3.56 -4.56 -12.30
C PRO A 173 -2.57 -5.45 -11.57
N THR A 174 -2.75 -5.62 -10.25
CA THR A 174 -1.88 -6.47 -9.41
C THR A 174 -1.79 -7.91 -9.94
N SER A 175 -2.88 -8.43 -10.51
CA SER A 175 -2.92 -9.77 -11.10
C SER A 175 -2.02 -9.91 -12.34
N GLU A 176 -1.93 -8.88 -13.18
CA GLU A 176 -1.03 -8.87 -14.34
C GLU A 176 0.43 -8.74 -13.89
N SER A 177 0.69 -7.85 -12.92
CA SER A 177 2.01 -7.67 -12.31
C SER A 177 2.51 -8.91 -11.56
N ARG A 178 1.63 -9.75 -11.00
CA ARG A 178 2.02 -11.06 -10.42
C ARG A 178 2.31 -12.12 -11.48
N LYS A 179 1.65 -12.10 -12.66
CA LYS A 179 1.83 -13.13 -13.71
C LYS A 179 3.22 -13.16 -14.32
N VAL A 180 3.95 -12.05 -14.32
CA VAL A 180 5.31 -11.97 -14.89
C VAL A 180 6.39 -12.54 -13.97
N LEU A 181 6.06 -12.85 -12.71
CA LEU A 181 7.00 -13.40 -11.76
C LEU A 181 7.32 -14.86 -12.08
N PRO A 182 8.59 -15.29 -12.02
CA PRO A 182 8.94 -16.68 -12.27
C PRO A 182 8.45 -17.57 -11.11
N LYS A 183 8.16 -18.84 -11.42
CA LYS A 183 7.81 -19.84 -10.39
C LYS A 183 9.01 -20.30 -9.55
N THR A 184 10.21 -20.13 -10.08
CA THR A 184 11.48 -20.53 -9.45
C THR A 184 12.50 -19.42 -9.62
N ILE A 185 13.34 -19.22 -8.62
CA ILE A 185 14.41 -18.22 -8.62
C ILE A 185 15.77 -18.90 -8.47
N ASN A 186 16.85 -18.23 -8.88
CA ASN A 186 18.18 -18.72 -8.60
C ASN A 186 18.47 -18.63 -7.10
N PHE A 187 19.22 -19.59 -6.58
CA PHE A 187 19.65 -19.60 -5.19
C PHE A 187 20.47 -18.34 -4.82
N SER A 188 21.28 -17.84 -5.74
CA SER A 188 22.03 -16.59 -5.58
C SER A 188 21.13 -15.36 -5.43
N ASP A 189 20.00 -15.32 -6.14
CA ASP A 189 19.04 -14.22 -6.05
C ASP A 189 18.25 -14.29 -4.74
N ALA A 190 17.95 -15.49 -4.25
CA ALA A 190 17.38 -15.68 -2.92
C ALA A 190 18.32 -15.14 -1.82
N ILE A 191 19.60 -15.55 -1.82
CA ILE A 191 20.62 -15.03 -0.89
C ILE A 191 20.74 -13.51 -1.03
N PHE A 192 20.72 -13.00 -2.27
CA PHE A 192 20.78 -11.57 -2.52
C PHE A 192 19.64 -10.86 -1.78
N ASN A 193 18.38 -11.24 -2.02
CA ASN A 193 17.25 -10.54 -1.37
C ASN A 193 17.22 -10.72 0.15
N MET A 194 17.48 -11.92 0.67
CA MET A 194 17.47 -12.16 2.13
C MET A 194 18.49 -11.28 2.86
N SER A 195 19.69 -11.14 2.31
CA SER A 195 20.72 -10.26 2.90
C SER A 195 20.33 -8.78 2.84
N ARG A 196 19.67 -8.33 1.76
CA ARG A 196 19.22 -6.92 1.63
C ARG A 196 18.03 -6.62 2.53
N LEU A 197 17.08 -7.54 2.67
CA LEU A 197 15.96 -7.39 3.59
C LEU A 197 16.45 -7.26 5.04
N SER A 198 17.41 -8.11 5.44
CA SER A 198 18.05 -8.00 6.75
C SER A 198 18.71 -6.63 6.97
N PHE A 199 19.41 -6.12 5.96
CA PHE A 199 20.01 -4.78 6.00
C PHE A 199 18.96 -3.66 6.02
N LEU A 200 17.86 -3.80 5.28
CA LEU A 200 16.80 -2.80 5.21
C LEU A 200 16.13 -2.63 6.58
N ILE A 201 15.74 -3.74 7.22
CA ILE A 201 15.14 -3.74 8.56
C ILE A 201 16.09 -3.09 9.57
N ASN A 202 17.36 -3.52 9.59
CA ASN A 202 18.35 -2.97 10.49
C ASN A 202 18.68 -1.49 10.18
N GLY A 203 18.63 -1.09 8.90
CA GLY A 203 18.89 0.28 8.48
C GLY A 203 17.84 1.25 9.00
N PHE A 204 16.55 0.89 8.92
CA PHE A 204 15.50 1.67 9.56
C PHE A 204 15.66 1.71 11.09
N TYR A 205 15.85 0.54 11.72
CA TYR A 205 15.98 0.44 13.17
C TYR A 205 17.18 1.22 13.75
N LYS A 206 18.30 1.24 13.02
CA LYS A 206 19.53 1.94 13.41
C LYS A 206 19.63 3.35 12.85
N ASN A 207 18.63 3.82 12.10
CA ASN A 207 18.66 5.09 11.39
C ASN A 207 19.88 5.25 10.45
N ASP A 208 20.32 4.15 9.81
CA ASP A 208 21.49 4.10 8.92
C ASP A 208 21.06 4.15 7.44
N LEU A 209 21.31 5.29 6.80
CA LEU A 209 20.95 5.53 5.40
C LEU A 209 21.69 4.63 4.41
N LYS A 210 22.94 4.24 4.71
CA LYS A 210 23.71 3.38 3.82
C LYS A 210 23.17 1.96 3.84
N MET A 211 22.75 1.49 5.02
CA MET A 211 22.06 0.21 5.15
C MET A 211 20.72 0.21 4.41
N ILE A 212 19.96 1.31 4.47
CA ILE A 212 18.70 1.48 3.72
C ILE A 212 18.97 1.46 2.21
N GLU A 213 19.93 2.26 1.72
CA GLU A 213 20.34 2.30 0.29
C GLU A 213 20.67 0.88 -0.24
N ILE A 214 21.46 0.11 0.52
CA ILE A 214 21.81 -1.26 0.15
C ILE A 214 20.59 -2.18 0.23
N GLY A 215 19.78 -2.04 1.28
CA GLY A 215 18.62 -2.87 1.58
C GLY A 215 17.46 -2.69 0.60
N LEU A 216 17.33 -1.53 -0.04
CA LEU A 216 16.31 -1.27 -1.06
C LEU A 216 16.53 -2.01 -2.39
N LYS A 217 17.66 -2.70 -2.58
CA LYS A 217 17.94 -3.42 -3.84
C LYS A 217 17.21 -4.76 -3.89
N ASP A 218 16.52 -5.01 -4.99
CA ASP A 218 15.73 -6.22 -5.23
C ASP A 218 16.18 -7.03 -6.45
N ARG A 219 16.00 -8.35 -6.38
CA ARG A 219 16.11 -9.30 -7.49
C ARG A 219 14.95 -10.29 -7.56
N LEU A 220 13.92 -10.16 -6.72
CA LEU A 220 12.80 -11.11 -6.73
C LEU A 220 11.63 -10.66 -7.61
N HIS A 221 11.39 -9.35 -7.75
CA HIS A 221 10.19 -8.86 -8.43
C HIS A 221 10.43 -7.69 -9.36
N GLU A 222 11.31 -6.73 -9.04
CA GLU A 222 11.45 -5.50 -9.80
C GLU A 222 11.98 -5.76 -11.22
N GLN A 223 12.95 -6.66 -11.38
CA GLN A 223 13.51 -7.01 -12.70
C GLN A 223 12.48 -7.66 -13.65
N TYR A 224 11.42 -8.24 -13.10
CA TYR A 224 10.35 -8.88 -13.87
C TYR A 224 9.20 -7.90 -14.13
N ARG A 225 8.75 -7.21 -13.08
CA ARG A 225 7.63 -6.24 -13.13
C ARG A 225 8.00 -4.95 -13.85
N GLY A 226 9.25 -4.50 -13.72
CA GLY A 226 9.75 -3.30 -14.39
C GLY A 226 9.59 -3.35 -15.91
N LYS A 227 9.60 -4.55 -16.51
CA LYS A 227 9.35 -4.73 -17.95
C LYS A 227 7.95 -4.29 -18.40
N LEU A 228 6.99 -4.19 -17.48
CA LEU A 228 5.63 -3.71 -17.75
C LEU A 228 5.53 -2.18 -17.67
N ILE A 229 6.60 -1.49 -17.23
CA ILE A 229 6.61 -0.07 -16.95
C ILE A 229 7.61 0.60 -17.88
N LYS A 230 7.12 1.47 -18.75
CA LYS A 230 7.97 2.19 -19.71
C LYS A 230 8.99 3.05 -18.95
N GLY A 231 10.27 2.87 -19.26
CA GLY A 231 11.35 3.66 -18.67
C GLY A 231 11.65 3.34 -17.21
N PHE A 232 11.27 2.17 -16.70
CA PHE A 232 11.37 1.84 -15.28
C PHE A 232 12.77 2.09 -14.69
N ASP A 233 13.81 1.58 -15.33
CA ASP A 233 15.18 1.73 -14.85
C ASP A 233 15.67 3.17 -15.03
N GLU A 234 15.30 3.84 -16.11
CA GLU A 234 15.63 5.25 -16.37
C GLU A 234 15.05 6.17 -15.30
N ILE A 235 13.81 5.93 -14.85
CA ILE A 235 13.18 6.71 -13.78
C ILE A 235 13.80 6.42 -12.42
N LYS A 236 14.19 5.17 -12.15
CA LYS A 236 14.90 4.85 -10.91
C LYS A 236 16.28 5.51 -10.88
N ASN A 237 17.01 5.43 -11.97
CA ASN A 237 18.36 5.98 -12.07
C ASN A 237 18.35 7.51 -11.97
N ILE A 238 17.42 8.20 -12.64
CA ILE A 238 17.36 9.67 -12.54
C ILE A 238 17.07 10.13 -11.10
N ALA A 239 16.29 9.39 -10.32
CA ALA A 239 16.07 9.71 -8.92
C ALA A 239 17.36 9.54 -8.09
N LEU A 240 18.11 8.46 -8.31
CA LEU A 240 19.38 8.18 -7.63
C LEU A 240 20.46 9.20 -7.98
N GLU A 241 20.61 9.55 -9.26
CA GLU A 241 21.55 10.56 -9.76
C GLU A 241 21.31 11.94 -9.13
N ASN A 242 20.06 12.22 -8.74
CA ASN A 242 19.65 13.47 -8.10
C ASN A 242 19.50 13.37 -6.58
N GLY A 243 20.12 12.36 -5.95
CA GLY A 243 20.29 12.31 -4.50
C GLY A 243 19.24 11.52 -3.72
N ALA A 244 18.41 10.71 -4.40
CA ALA A 244 17.60 9.72 -3.70
C ALA A 244 18.49 8.65 -3.04
N ILE A 245 18.14 8.25 -1.82
CA ILE A 245 18.76 7.14 -1.08
C ILE A 245 18.48 5.81 -1.78
N GLY A 246 17.29 5.69 -2.38
CA GLY A 246 16.90 4.52 -3.15
C GLY A 246 15.70 4.85 -4.00
N SER A 247 15.52 4.10 -5.09
CA SER A 247 14.32 4.15 -5.91
C SER A 247 13.86 2.73 -6.15
N VAL A 248 12.57 2.45 -5.95
CA VAL A 248 11.98 1.10 -6.00
C VAL A 248 10.59 1.15 -6.61
N LEU A 249 10.09 0.01 -7.07
CA LEU A 249 8.68 -0.16 -7.42
C LEU A 249 7.78 0.00 -6.18
N SER A 250 6.74 0.84 -6.25
CA SER A 250 5.73 0.92 -5.19
C SER A 250 4.73 -0.23 -5.33
N GLY A 251 4.79 -1.21 -4.43
CA GLY A 251 3.93 -2.40 -4.47
C GLY A 251 4.07 -3.15 -5.80
N ALA A 252 2.95 -3.29 -6.53
CA ALA A 252 2.91 -3.95 -7.83
C ALA A 252 3.11 -3.00 -9.03
N GLY A 253 3.28 -1.70 -8.79
CA GLY A 253 3.36 -0.67 -9.83
C GLY A 253 2.01 -0.10 -10.29
N PRO A 254 2.03 0.81 -11.28
CA PRO A 254 3.20 1.28 -12.01
C PRO A 254 3.90 2.49 -11.34
N THR A 255 3.44 2.91 -10.16
CA THR A 255 4.11 3.96 -9.38
C THR A 255 5.53 3.54 -9.00
N ILE A 256 6.47 4.47 -9.16
CA ILE A 256 7.85 4.33 -8.69
C ILE A 256 8.03 5.25 -7.47
N LEU A 257 8.68 4.72 -6.44
CA LEU A 257 8.92 5.37 -5.16
C LEU A 257 10.40 5.72 -5.06
N ALA A 258 10.73 6.99 -4.87
CA ALA A 258 12.07 7.42 -4.47
C ALA A 258 12.08 7.82 -2.99
N VAL A 259 13.02 7.23 -2.23
CA VAL A 259 13.26 7.53 -0.81
C VAL A 259 14.36 8.58 -0.74
N CYS A 260 14.11 9.71 -0.08
CA CYS A 260 15.08 10.80 0.03
C CYS A 260 14.96 11.52 1.37
N ARG A 261 15.97 12.31 1.73
CA ARG A 261 15.90 13.27 2.86
C ARG A 261 15.81 14.71 2.38
N ASN A 262 16.59 15.02 1.35
CA ASN A 262 16.74 16.37 0.83
C ASN A 262 16.15 16.47 -0.57
N ASN A 263 15.72 17.67 -0.94
CA ASN A 263 15.26 18.03 -2.29
C ASN A 263 14.20 17.11 -2.91
N PRO A 264 13.14 16.69 -2.17
CA PRO A 264 12.13 15.77 -2.72
C PRO A 264 11.38 16.33 -3.94
N ASP A 265 11.15 17.64 -3.99
CA ASP A 265 10.46 18.30 -5.11
C ASP A 265 11.30 18.27 -6.39
N GLU A 266 12.60 18.57 -6.27
CA GLU A 266 13.55 18.51 -7.37
C GLU A 266 13.66 17.08 -7.94
N ILE A 267 13.81 16.08 -7.07
CA ILE A 267 13.79 14.66 -7.47
C ILE A 267 12.49 14.32 -8.22
N GLY A 268 11.33 14.73 -7.68
CA GLY A 268 10.03 14.50 -8.32
C GLY A 268 9.91 15.14 -9.70
N ASN A 269 10.41 16.37 -9.85
CA ASN A 269 10.45 17.07 -11.13
C ASN A 269 11.35 16.34 -12.14
N PHE A 270 12.53 15.88 -11.73
CA PHE A 270 13.42 15.09 -12.59
C PHE A 270 12.76 13.78 -13.06
N MET A 271 12.12 13.04 -12.16
CA MET A 271 11.38 11.82 -12.50
C MET A 271 10.23 12.12 -13.48
N LYS A 272 9.45 13.17 -13.22
CA LYS A 272 8.33 13.58 -14.07
C LYS A 272 8.80 14.00 -15.47
N ASN A 273 9.83 14.84 -15.56
CA ASN A 273 10.41 15.28 -16.82
C ASN A 273 10.94 14.09 -17.62
N LYS A 274 11.60 13.14 -16.96
CA LYS A 274 12.10 11.95 -17.65
C LYS A 274 10.97 11.10 -18.24
N TRP A 275 9.84 10.97 -17.56
CA TRP A 275 8.68 10.29 -18.13
C TRP A 275 8.02 11.08 -19.27
N ILE A 276 7.99 12.42 -19.19
CA ILE A 276 7.54 13.28 -20.29
C ILE A 276 8.40 13.06 -21.54
N GLU A 277 9.73 13.01 -21.43
CA GLU A 277 10.65 12.69 -22.55
C GLU A 277 10.32 11.33 -23.18
N LEU A 278 9.93 10.36 -22.34
CA LEU A 278 9.52 9.03 -22.77
C LEU A 278 8.05 8.98 -23.24
N GLY A 279 7.34 10.11 -23.32
CA GLY A 279 5.95 10.19 -23.76
C GLY A 279 4.94 9.59 -22.78
N VAL A 280 5.28 9.54 -21.49
CA VAL A 280 4.41 9.07 -20.40
C VAL A 280 3.94 10.26 -19.58
N LYS A 281 2.63 10.51 -19.58
CA LYS A 281 2.04 11.48 -18.66
C LYS A 281 2.06 10.94 -17.24
N SER A 282 2.50 11.76 -16.30
CA SER A 282 2.63 11.41 -14.91
C SER A 282 2.57 12.64 -14.02
N ASP A 283 2.32 12.40 -12.73
CA ASP A 283 2.45 13.41 -11.69
C ASP A 283 3.08 12.79 -10.45
N TYR A 284 3.69 13.59 -9.58
CA TYR A 284 4.26 13.08 -8.34
C TYR A 284 3.61 13.66 -7.10
N LYS A 285 3.77 12.95 -5.98
CA LYS A 285 3.46 13.45 -4.64
C LYS A 285 4.65 13.24 -3.74
N ILE A 286 4.86 14.18 -2.82
CA ILE A 286 5.85 14.05 -1.75
C ILE A 286 5.09 13.63 -0.51
N LEU A 287 5.38 12.43 -0.02
CA LEU A 287 4.69 11.81 1.10
C LEU A 287 5.66 11.57 2.26
N LYS A 288 5.10 11.43 3.46
CA LYS A 288 5.78 11.06 4.70
C LYS A 288 5.18 9.77 5.24
N ILE A 289 5.91 9.13 6.16
CA ILE A 289 5.39 7.99 6.91
C ILE A 289 4.19 8.45 7.73
N ASP A 290 3.08 7.74 7.60
CA ASP A 290 1.95 7.86 8.51
C ASP A 290 2.15 6.84 9.64
N TYR A 291 2.41 7.30 10.87
CA TYR A 291 2.66 6.40 12.01
C TYR A 291 1.39 5.91 12.71
N GLU A 292 0.21 6.37 12.29
CA GLU A 292 -1.02 6.17 13.04
C GLU A 292 -1.90 5.06 12.47
N GLY A 293 -1.78 4.80 11.17
CA GLY A 293 -2.64 3.87 10.44
C GLY A 293 -4.05 4.44 10.25
N ILE A 294 -5.01 3.55 10.05
CA ILE A 294 -6.43 3.92 10.01
C ILE A 294 -6.90 4.56 11.32
N LYS A 295 -7.71 5.61 11.20
CA LYS A 295 -8.38 6.26 12.31
C LYS A 295 -9.89 6.38 12.11
N ILE A 296 -10.62 6.25 13.21
CA ILE A 296 -12.00 6.73 13.32
C ILE A 296 -11.94 8.22 13.65
N ILE A 297 -12.65 9.06 12.89
CA ILE A 297 -12.63 10.54 12.99
C ILE A 297 -14.02 11.14 13.10
#